data_AF-V5F1H9-F1
#
_entry.id   AF-V5F1H9-F1
#
_cell.length_a   1.000
_cell.length_b   1.000
_cell.length_c   1.000
_cell.angle_alpha   90.00
_cell.angle_beta   90.00
_cell.angle_gamma   90.00
#
_symmetry.space_group_name_H-M   'P 1'
#
loop_
_entity.id
_entity.type
_entity.pdbx_description
1 polymer ?
#
loop_
_entity_poly.entity_id
_entity_poly.type
_entity_poly.pdbx_seq_one_letter_code
_entity_poly.pdbx_strand_id
1 'polypeptide(L)'
;MPAFEGDSKVDMLTQLAHLQSALDPLDVEGLAQLWLARTQSHVLGQSPTDLPPSLTTPLPSSQLLPLLQPFLDRSAQKEVTLEDALQAFLVSATFKDCSLLLRFVHTAEGKVEGETKLVDLDRKPWSKLSKMQETDAEVCASFLAWLASVVGEPAASVPV
;
A
#
# COMPACT_ATOMS: atom_id res chain seq x y z
N MET A 1 19.70 23.82 28.18
CA MET A 1 19.52 22.71 27.22
C MET A 1 18.92 23.33 25.96
N PRO A 2 19.53 23.16 24.77
CA PRO A 2 19.07 23.90 23.61
C PRO A 2 17.74 23.32 23.11
N ALA A 3 16.87 24.25 22.74
CA ALA A 3 15.59 24.00 22.11
C ALA A 3 15.80 23.37 20.71
N PHE A 4 15.04 22.35 20.38
CA PHE A 4 14.97 21.84 19.01
C PHE A 4 14.04 22.77 18.22
N GLU A 5 14.66 23.68 17.47
CA GLU A 5 14.04 24.48 16.41
C GLU A 5 13.54 23.57 15.28
N GLY A 6 12.45 24.01 14.64
CA GLY A 6 11.63 23.25 13.71
C GLY A 6 12.41 22.62 12.57
N ASP A 7 12.58 21.31 12.65
CA ASP A 7 12.86 20.47 11.50
C ASP A 7 11.55 20.31 10.73
N SER A 8 11.58 20.47 9.40
CA SER A 8 10.41 20.35 8.54
C SER A 8 9.99 18.88 8.51
N LYS A 9 9.30 18.46 9.57
CA LYS A 9 8.92 17.08 9.84
C LYS A 9 7.90 16.71 8.77
N VAL A 10 8.29 15.88 7.82
CA VAL A 10 7.34 15.26 6.90
C VAL A 10 6.27 14.63 7.77
N ASP A 11 5.03 15.08 7.60
CA ASP A 11 3.90 14.58 8.35
C ASP A 11 3.76 13.08 8.10
N MET A 12 3.42 12.31 9.15
CA MET A 12 3.41 10.85 9.07
C MET A 12 2.39 10.34 8.05
N LEU A 13 1.23 11.01 7.91
CA LEU A 13 0.24 10.65 6.91
C LEU A 13 0.74 10.98 5.51
N THR A 14 1.47 12.08 5.35
CA THR A 14 2.13 12.43 4.06
C THR A 14 3.15 11.37 3.67
N GLN A 15 3.97 10.91 4.62
CA GLN A 15 4.93 9.83 4.38
C GLN A 15 4.23 8.51 4.06
N LEU A 16 3.17 8.17 4.80
CA LEU A 16 2.41 6.94 4.58
C LEU A 16 1.73 6.93 3.21
N ALA A 17 1.07 8.03 2.84
CA ALA A 17 0.45 8.19 1.52
C ALA A 17 1.48 8.08 0.39
N HIS A 18 2.67 8.65 0.57
CA HIS A 18 3.76 8.50 -0.39
C HIS A 18 4.20 7.04 -0.52
N LEU A 19 4.40 6.31 0.59
CA LEU A 19 4.80 4.90 0.56
C LEU A 19 3.73 4.01 -0.09
N GLN A 20 2.45 4.24 0.23
CA GLN A 20 1.33 3.49 -0.35
C GLN A 20 1.27 3.68 -1.88
N SER A 21 1.33 4.93 -2.34
CA SER A 21 1.22 5.27 -3.76
C SER A 21 2.47 4.91 -4.57
N ALA A 22 3.66 5.13 -4.04
CA ALA A 22 4.91 4.87 -4.75
C ALA A 22 5.19 3.38 -4.94
N LEU A 23 4.84 2.56 -3.95
CA LEU A 23 5.09 1.11 -3.97
C LEU A 23 3.98 0.32 -4.67
N ASP A 24 2.88 0.97 -5.04
CA ASP A 24 1.80 0.38 -5.81
C ASP A 24 1.39 1.26 -7.00
N PRO A 25 2.29 1.45 -7.99
CA PRO A 25 2.02 2.32 -9.13
C PRO A 25 1.09 1.69 -10.18
N LEU A 26 0.87 0.37 -10.12
CA LEU A 26 0.09 -0.39 -11.11
C LEU A 26 -1.32 -0.73 -10.61
N ASP A 27 -1.54 -0.63 -9.31
CA ASP A 27 -2.68 -1.24 -8.63
C ASP A 27 -2.76 -2.76 -8.84
N VAL A 28 -3.72 -3.40 -8.17
CA VAL A 28 -3.97 -4.83 -8.29
C VAL A 28 -4.36 -5.24 -9.72
N GLU A 29 -5.05 -4.37 -10.47
CA GLU A 29 -5.43 -4.61 -11.87
C GLU A 29 -4.21 -4.65 -12.79
N GLY A 30 -3.32 -3.65 -12.71
CA GLY A 30 -2.11 -3.61 -13.52
C GLY A 30 -1.15 -4.76 -13.15
N LEU A 31 -1.08 -5.12 -11.87
CA LEU A 31 -0.35 -6.31 -11.43
C LEU A 31 -0.95 -7.60 -12.02
N ALA A 32 -2.28 -7.73 -12.08
CA ALA A 32 -2.96 -8.85 -12.70
C ALA A 32 -2.68 -8.95 -14.21
N GLN A 33 -2.56 -7.82 -14.91
CA GLN A 33 -2.18 -7.81 -16.32
C GLN A 33 -0.74 -8.28 -16.53
N LEU A 34 0.22 -7.80 -15.73
CA LEU A 34 1.61 -8.30 -15.77
C LEU A 34 1.68 -9.78 -15.45
N TRP A 35 0.90 -10.24 -14.46
CA TRP A 35 0.80 -11.64 -14.09
C TRP A 35 0.29 -12.50 -15.25
N LEU A 36 -0.80 -12.09 -15.90
CA LEU A 36 -1.39 -12.79 -17.03
C LEU A 36 -0.39 -12.91 -18.19
N ALA A 37 0.30 -11.82 -18.53
CA ALA A 37 1.30 -11.82 -19.59
C ALA A 37 2.42 -12.84 -19.34
N ARG A 38 2.85 -12.98 -18.08
CA ARG A 38 3.95 -13.88 -17.68
C ARG A 38 3.53 -15.33 -17.49
N THR A 39 2.35 -15.56 -16.88
CA THR A 39 1.93 -16.88 -16.36
C THR A 39 0.77 -17.50 -17.13
N GLN A 40 0.10 -16.73 -17.99
CA GLN A 40 -1.15 -17.11 -18.67
C GLN A 40 -2.31 -17.40 -17.69
N SER A 41 -2.22 -16.96 -16.45
CA SER A 41 -3.28 -17.06 -15.44
C SER A 41 -3.96 -15.71 -15.24
N HIS A 42 -5.29 -15.72 -15.14
CA HIS A 42 -6.08 -14.53 -14.80
C HIS A 42 -6.14 -14.27 -13.29
N VAL A 43 -5.69 -15.22 -12.47
CA VAL A 43 -5.77 -15.14 -11.01
C VAL A 43 -4.36 -14.95 -10.45
N LEU A 44 -4.15 -13.83 -9.76
CA LEU A 44 -2.91 -13.53 -9.05
C LEU A 44 -2.58 -14.65 -8.06
N GLY A 45 -1.31 -15.05 -8.06
CA GLY A 45 -0.84 -16.12 -7.17
C GLY A 45 -1.06 -17.53 -7.69
N GLN A 46 -1.80 -17.71 -8.80
CA GLN A 46 -2.00 -19.00 -9.46
C GLN A 46 -1.23 -19.06 -10.77
N SER A 47 -0.60 -20.19 -11.05
CA SER A 47 0.13 -20.42 -12.29
C SER A 47 0.01 -21.89 -12.71
N PRO A 48 -0.11 -22.18 -14.02
CA PRO A 48 -0.14 -23.55 -14.54
C PRO A 48 1.23 -24.25 -14.44
N THR A 49 2.30 -23.48 -14.25
CA THR A 49 3.67 -23.98 -14.04
C THR A 49 4.19 -23.58 -12.67
N ASP A 50 5.21 -24.30 -12.18
CA ASP A 50 5.90 -23.93 -10.95
C ASP A 50 6.44 -22.50 -11.01
N LEU A 51 6.17 -21.74 -9.96
CA LEU A 51 6.61 -20.35 -9.84
C LEU A 51 8.01 -20.30 -9.24
N PRO A 52 8.87 -19.37 -9.72
CA PRO A 52 10.17 -19.17 -9.10
C PRO A 52 10.02 -18.74 -7.63
N PRO A 53 10.95 -19.15 -6.74
CA PRO A 53 10.92 -18.76 -5.33
C PRO A 53 10.94 -17.24 -5.10
N SER A 54 11.48 -16.46 -6.03
CA SER A 54 11.49 -15.00 -5.99
C SER A 54 10.08 -14.37 -5.95
N LEU A 55 9.08 -15.09 -6.46
CA LEU A 55 7.69 -14.68 -6.39
C LEU A 55 7.05 -15.16 -5.09
N THR A 56 7.20 -16.45 -4.78
CA THR A 56 6.42 -17.10 -3.71
C THR A 56 7.01 -16.95 -2.31
N THR A 57 8.30 -16.61 -2.19
CA THR A 57 9.00 -16.51 -0.90
C THR A 57 9.22 -15.05 -0.51
N PRO A 58 8.96 -14.66 0.75
CA PRO A 58 9.25 -13.32 1.21
C PRO A 58 10.77 -13.07 1.19
N LEU A 59 11.17 -11.95 0.60
CA LEU A 59 12.56 -11.51 0.62
C LEU A 59 12.99 -11.07 2.03
N PRO A 60 14.23 -11.36 2.44
CA PRO A 60 14.82 -10.79 3.65
C PRO A 60 14.83 -9.25 3.60
N SER A 61 14.70 -8.60 4.75
CA SER A 61 14.68 -7.13 4.84
C SER A 61 15.91 -6.46 4.22
N SER A 62 17.08 -7.11 4.27
CA SER A 62 18.32 -6.63 3.66
C SER A 62 18.27 -6.56 2.13
N GLN A 63 17.43 -7.38 1.49
CA GLN A 63 17.23 -7.41 0.04
C GLN A 63 16.02 -6.57 -0.38
N LEU A 64 15.09 -6.33 0.54
CA LEU A 64 13.86 -5.59 0.26
C LEU A 64 14.13 -4.11 -0.01
N LEU A 65 14.92 -3.43 0.84
CA LEU A 65 15.14 -1.99 0.68
C LEU A 65 15.79 -1.62 -0.68
N PRO A 66 16.86 -2.29 -1.15
CA PRO A 66 17.41 -2.03 -2.49
C PRO A 66 16.41 -2.27 -3.63
N LEU A 67 15.47 -3.21 -3.46
CA LEU A 67 14.43 -3.50 -4.45
C LEU A 67 13.38 -2.40 -4.49
N LEU A 68 13.00 -1.84 -3.33
CA LEU A 68 11.99 -0.78 -3.23
C LEU A 68 12.53 0.59 -3.64
N GLN A 69 13.83 0.83 -3.50
CA GLN A 69 14.45 2.14 -3.77
C GLN A 69 14.05 2.75 -5.13
N PRO A 70 14.05 2.01 -6.26
CA PRO A 70 13.62 2.55 -7.55
C PRO A 70 12.15 2.98 -7.61
N PHE A 71 11.27 2.39 -6.79
CA PHE A 71 9.86 2.81 -6.69
C PHE A 71 9.71 4.10 -5.90
N LEU A 72 10.56 4.30 -4.88
CA LEU A 72 10.55 5.48 -4.03
C LEU A 72 11.21 6.69 -4.72
N ASP A 73 12.23 6.43 -5.52
CA ASP A 73 12.96 7.46 -6.27
C ASP A 73 12.21 7.82 -7.56
N ARG A 74 11.43 8.91 -7.53
CA ARG A 74 10.63 9.40 -8.67
C ARG A 74 11.42 9.67 -9.97
N SER A 75 12.75 9.76 -9.89
CA SER A 75 13.64 9.97 -11.04
C SER A 75 14.14 8.67 -11.69
N ALA A 76 13.92 7.52 -11.06
CA ALA A 76 14.38 6.24 -11.56
C ALA A 76 13.41 5.69 -12.62
N GLN A 77 13.74 5.89 -13.90
CA GLN A 77 13.11 5.14 -14.99
C GLN A 77 13.71 3.73 -15.02
N LYS A 78 13.14 2.81 -14.26
CA LYS A 78 13.47 1.39 -14.31
C LYS A 78 12.29 0.62 -14.94
N GLU A 79 12.59 -0.29 -15.87
CA GLU A 79 11.60 -1.30 -16.25
C GLU A 79 11.26 -2.14 -15.01
N VAL A 80 9.99 -2.10 -14.61
CA VAL A 80 9.49 -2.83 -13.46
C VAL A 80 9.24 -4.28 -13.87
N THR A 81 9.97 -5.21 -13.27
CA THR A 81 9.71 -6.64 -13.43
C THR A 81 8.48 -7.04 -12.62
N LEU A 82 7.86 -8.17 -12.98
CA LEU A 82 6.73 -8.70 -12.22
C LEU A 82 7.12 -9.01 -10.77
N GLU A 83 8.32 -9.59 -10.58
CA GLU A 83 8.88 -9.90 -9.28
C GLU A 83 9.04 -8.64 -8.42
N ASP A 84 9.62 -7.58 -8.97
CA ASP A 84 9.82 -6.31 -8.28
C ASP A 84 8.46 -5.66 -7.94
N ALA A 85 7.55 -5.58 -8.93
CA ALA A 85 6.21 -5.01 -8.75
C ALA A 85 5.44 -5.70 -7.63
N LEU A 86 5.51 -7.03 -7.59
CA LEU A 86 4.74 -7.81 -6.63
C LEU A 86 5.30 -7.67 -5.21
N GLN A 87 6.63 -7.68 -5.06
CA GLN A 87 7.27 -7.45 -3.76
C GLN A 87 6.93 -6.04 -3.25
N ALA A 88 6.95 -5.03 -4.12
CA ALA A 88 6.54 -3.66 -3.78
C ALA A 88 5.05 -3.58 -3.41
N PHE A 89 4.18 -4.23 -4.19
CA PHE A 89 2.73 -4.30 -3.93
C PHE A 89 2.41 -4.88 -2.55
N LEU A 90 3.04 -5.99 -2.16
CA LEU A 90 2.82 -6.60 -0.84
C LEU A 90 3.27 -5.69 0.31
N VAL A 91 4.31 -4.88 0.10
CA VAL A 91 4.73 -3.87 1.08
C VAL A 91 3.74 -2.70 1.11
N SER A 92 3.27 -2.22 -0.05
CA SER A 92 2.21 -1.21 -0.11
C SER A 92 0.94 -1.68 0.60
N ALA A 93 0.49 -2.91 0.35
CA ALA A 93 -0.66 -3.52 1.03
C ALA A 93 -0.48 -3.61 2.56
N THR A 94 0.76 -3.69 3.04
CA THR A 94 1.06 -3.63 4.49
C THR A 94 0.82 -2.22 5.02
N PHE A 95 1.25 -1.18 4.30
CA PHE A 95 1.01 0.21 4.66
C PHE A 95 -0.45 0.65 4.49
N LYS A 96 -1.21 0.06 3.56
CA LYS A 96 -2.65 0.31 3.40
C LYS A 96 -3.47 -0.23 4.58
N ASP A 97 -3.03 -1.35 5.17
CA ASP A 97 -3.71 -2.04 6.27
C ASP A 97 -3.09 -1.76 7.65
N CYS A 98 -2.14 -0.84 7.77
CA CYS A 98 -1.50 -0.52 9.06
C CYS A 98 -2.36 0.42 9.91
N SER A 99 -2.12 0.43 11.23
CA SER A 99 -2.86 1.28 12.17
C SER A 99 -2.00 2.42 12.71
N LEU A 100 -2.61 3.59 12.90
CA LEU A 100 -2.00 4.75 13.54
C LEU A 100 -2.42 4.84 15.01
N LEU A 101 -1.45 4.82 15.92
CA LEU A 101 -1.68 4.99 17.35
C LEU A 101 -1.28 6.40 17.78
N LEU A 102 -2.27 7.16 18.25
CA LEU A 102 -2.10 8.51 18.79
C LEU A 102 -2.20 8.46 20.31
N ARG A 103 -1.11 8.85 20.99
CA ARG A 103 -1.05 8.91 22.44
C ARG A 103 -0.93 10.35 22.89
N PHE A 104 -1.82 10.78 23.76
CA PHE A 104 -1.81 12.12 24.34
C PHE A 104 -1.46 12.04 25.82
N VAL A 105 -0.53 12.87 26.28
CA VAL A 105 -0.07 12.92 27.66
C VAL A 105 -0.17 14.35 28.18
N HIS A 106 -0.76 14.53 29.35
CA HIS A 106 -0.75 15.83 30.03
C HIS A 106 0.59 16.04 30.73
N THR A 107 1.24 17.17 30.47
CA THR A 107 2.47 17.57 31.15
C THR A 107 2.15 18.24 32.49
N ALA A 108 3.14 18.32 33.38
CA ALA A 108 3.01 19.00 34.66
C ALA A 108 2.66 20.49 34.51
N GLU A 109 2.99 21.12 33.38
CA GLU A 109 2.64 22.50 33.04
C GLU A 109 1.23 22.65 32.43
N GLY A 110 0.42 21.59 32.40
CA GLY A 110 -0.94 21.60 31.85
C GLY A 110 -1.01 21.60 30.33
N LYS A 111 0.09 21.31 29.63
CA LYS A 111 0.11 21.13 28.17
C LYS A 111 -0.26 19.69 27.80
N VAL A 112 -0.74 19.48 26.58
CA VAL A 112 -0.95 18.13 26.01
C VAL A 112 0.14 17.87 24.99
N GLU A 113 0.93 16.82 25.21
CA GLU A 113 1.91 16.32 24.24
C GLU A 113 1.34 15.10 23.51
N GLY A 114 1.48 15.10 22.18
CA GLY A 114 1.05 14.01 21.31
C GLY A 114 2.24 13.19 20.81
N GLU A 115 2.13 11.87 20.90
CA GLU A 115 3.05 10.90 20.31
C GLU A 115 2.29 10.06 19.27
N THR A 116 2.91 9.80 18.12
CA THR A 116 2.32 9.03 17.03
C THR A 116 3.17 7.81 16.71
N LYS A 117 2.54 6.63 16.56
CA LYS A 117 3.20 5.38 16.19
C LYS A 117 2.41 4.67 15.10
N LEU A 118 3.12 3.95 14.24
CA LEU A 118 2.53 2.96 13.34
C LEU A 118 2.65 1.58 13.96
N VAL A 119 1.59 0.79 13.85
CA VAL A 119 1.54 -0.62 14.26
C VAL A 119 0.97 -1.47 13.12
N ASP A 120 1.01 -2.79 13.26
CA ASP A 120 0.55 -3.75 12.25
C ASP A 120 1.36 -3.71 10.93
N LEU A 121 2.68 -3.54 11.05
CA LEU A 121 3.62 -3.50 9.92
C LEU A 121 4.12 -4.89 9.47
N ASP A 122 3.36 -5.93 9.77
CA ASP A 122 3.67 -7.28 9.32
C ASP A 122 3.40 -7.42 7.83
N ARG A 123 4.42 -7.86 7.10
CA ARG A 123 4.34 -7.97 5.65
C ARG A 123 3.20 -8.87 5.21
N LYS A 124 2.39 -8.40 4.27
CA LYS A 124 1.33 -9.22 3.65
C LYS A 124 1.93 -10.42 2.91
N PRO A 125 1.42 -11.64 3.14
CA PRO A 125 1.96 -12.83 2.52
C PRO A 125 1.46 -13.00 1.08
N TRP A 126 2.25 -13.69 0.27
CA TRP A 126 1.92 -14.07 -1.11
C TRP A 126 0.52 -14.71 -1.25
N SER A 127 0.16 -15.57 -0.31
CA SER A 127 -1.12 -16.31 -0.33
C SER A 127 -2.37 -15.43 -0.31
N LYS A 128 -2.23 -14.13 -0.03
CA LYS A 128 -3.34 -13.17 -0.03
C LYS A 128 -3.63 -12.54 -1.40
N LEU A 129 -2.74 -12.68 -2.38
CA LEU A 129 -2.86 -11.99 -3.67
C LEU A 129 -4.18 -12.30 -4.40
N SER A 130 -4.54 -13.58 -4.51
CA SER A 130 -5.79 -13.98 -5.17
C SER A 130 -7.01 -13.36 -4.47
N LYS A 131 -6.99 -13.33 -3.13
CA LYS A 131 -8.07 -12.73 -2.34
C LYS A 131 -8.10 -11.21 -2.47
N MET A 132 -6.95 -10.56 -2.56
CA MET A 132 -6.86 -9.11 -2.79
C MET A 132 -7.48 -8.73 -4.14
N GLN A 133 -7.15 -9.48 -5.20
CA GLN A 133 -7.75 -9.30 -6.53
C GLN A 133 -9.27 -9.55 -6.51
N GLU A 134 -9.72 -10.63 -5.86
CA GLU A 134 -11.15 -10.92 -5.74
C GLU A 134 -11.90 -9.82 -4.98
N THR A 135 -11.33 -9.36 -3.86
CA THR A 135 -11.95 -8.32 -3.02
C THR A 135 -12.07 -7.00 -3.79
N ASP A 136 -11.04 -6.63 -4.54
CA ASP A 136 -11.05 -5.43 -5.37
C ASP A 136 -12.18 -5.49 -6.42
N ALA A 137 -12.25 -6.59 -7.18
CA ALA A 137 -13.28 -6.80 -8.17
C ALA A 137 -14.70 -6.79 -7.57
N GLU A 138 -14.89 -7.41 -6.39
CA GLU A 138 -16.15 -7.43 -5.67
C GLU A 138 -16.58 -6.03 -5.21
N VAL A 139 -15.66 -5.25 -4.64
CA VAL A 139 -15.92 -3.88 -4.17
C VAL A 139 -16.27 -2.99 -5.35
N CYS A 140 -15.49 -3.03 -6.43
CA CYS A 140 -15.73 -2.24 -7.64
C CYS A 140 -17.09 -2.59 -8.27
N ALA A 141 -17.39 -3.88 -8.44
CA ALA A 141 -18.67 -4.32 -8.99
C ALA A 141 -19.86 -3.90 -8.11
N SER A 142 -19.73 -4.05 -6.79
CA SER A 142 -20.77 -3.67 -5.83
C SER A 142 -20.98 -2.15 -5.80
N PHE A 143 -19.91 -1.36 -5.84
CA PHE A 143 -19.98 0.09 -5.87
C PHE A 143 -20.62 0.59 -7.16
N LEU A 144 -20.27 0.02 -8.32
CA LEU A 144 -20.87 0.36 -9.61
C LEU A 144 -22.36 -0.01 -9.66
N ALA A 145 -22.74 -1.17 -9.12
CA ALA A 145 -24.14 -1.58 -9.03
C ALA A 145 -24.94 -0.66 -8.11
N TRP A 146 -24.37 -0.27 -6.96
CA TRP A 146 -24.96 0.71 -6.07
C TRP A 146 -25.12 2.06 -6.77
N LEU A 147 -24.08 2.57 -7.42
CA LEU A 147 -24.09 3.84 -8.14
C LEU A 147 -25.19 3.87 -9.22
N ALA A 148 -25.37 2.78 -9.96
CA ALA A 148 -26.43 2.64 -10.96
C ALA A 148 -27.85 2.61 -10.37
N SER A 149 -27.99 2.25 -9.08
CA SER A 149 -29.28 2.24 -8.37
C SER A 149 -29.68 3.61 -7.81
N VAL A 150 -28.72 4.54 -7.69
CA VAL A 150 -28.98 5.89 -7.18
C VAL A 150 -29.66 6.72 -8.27
N VAL A 151 -30.93 7.09 -8.04
CA VAL A 151 -31.68 7.98 -8.93
C VAL A 151 -31.46 9.44 -8.48
N GLY A 152 -30.74 10.22 -9.28
CA GLY A 152 -30.39 11.62 -9.01
C GLY A 152 -28.96 11.78 -8.49
N GLU A 153 -28.29 12.87 -8.89
CA GLU A 153 -26.93 13.16 -8.42
C GLU A 153 -26.92 13.27 -6.88
N PRO A 154 -26.03 12.55 -6.17
CA PRO A 154 -25.87 12.77 -4.74
C PRO A 154 -25.42 14.22 -4.55
N ALA A 155 -26.26 15.03 -3.89
CA ALA A 155 -25.92 16.40 -3.55
C ALA A 155 -24.61 16.36 -2.76
N ALA A 156 -23.56 17.03 -3.27
CA ALA A 156 -22.28 17.12 -2.59
C ALA A 156 -22.52 17.60 -1.16
N SER A 157 -22.06 16.83 -0.17
CA SER A 157 -22.10 17.23 1.23
C SER A 157 -21.24 18.48 1.38
N VAL A 158 -21.88 19.64 1.42
CA VAL A 158 -21.22 20.91 1.76
C VAL A 158 -20.80 20.79 3.21
N PRO A 159 -19.50 20.88 3.54
CA PRO A 159 -19.06 20.87 4.93
C PRO A 159 -19.66 22.09 5.64
N VAL A 160 -20.35 21.83 6.76
CA VAL A 160 -20.88 22.86 7.69
C VAL A 160 -19.78 23.32 8.62
#